data_AF-A0A923WMJ7-F1
#
_entry.id   AF-A0A923WMJ7-F1
#
_cell.length_a   1.000
_cell.length_b   1.000
_cell.length_c   1.000
_cell.angle_alpha   90.00
_cell.angle_beta   90.00
_cell.angle_gamma   90.00
#
_symmetry.space_group_name_H-M   'P 1'
#
loop_
_entity.id
_entity.type
_entity.pdbx_description
1 polymer ?
#
loop_
_entity_poly.entity_id
_entity_poly.type
_entity_poly.pdbx_seq_one_letter_code
_entity_poly.pdbx_strand_id
1 'polypeptide(L)'
;VDIEADLGDAFRLRGMGADAELAGTVRFRAAGGRAPRANGTIRVVTGTYAAYGQKLSIERGVLTFSGPVDNPALNIIAVRKRPDGEQLTETNVEAGVEVRGTALAPAAKLVSTPSVPDSEKLSWLVLGHGMEGTSGNEAGVLSAAAGALLGGSGGGFQSRLANSLGVDELGLAQAKGLESTVVTVGKRISARAYLSFEQGATSASSLVKLRYKPNPRITLQLQTGTNTAFDVLYSWAFD
;
A
#
# COMPACT_ATOMS: atom_id res chain seq x y z
N VAL A 1 -32.60 24.06 2.55
CA VAL A 1 -31.49 24.81 1.94
C VAL A 1 -31.01 24.03 0.73
N ASP A 2 -30.99 24.67 -0.43
CA ASP A 2 -30.50 24.12 -1.69
C ASP A 2 -29.50 25.12 -2.26
N ILE A 3 -28.23 24.73 -2.34
CA ILE A 3 -27.12 25.59 -2.72
C ILE A 3 -26.34 24.87 -3.81
N GLU A 4 -26.11 25.55 -4.91
CA GLU A 4 -25.17 25.10 -5.93
C GLU A 4 -23.84 25.80 -5.72
N ALA A 5 -22.76 25.03 -5.61
CA ALA A 5 -21.41 25.54 -5.54
C ALA A 5 -20.68 25.16 -6.83
N ASP A 6 -20.29 26.16 -7.60
CA ASP A 6 -19.35 26.03 -8.69
C ASP A 6 -17.96 26.42 -8.17
N LEU A 7 -16.99 25.52 -8.33
CA LEU A 7 -15.60 25.75 -7.95
C LEU A 7 -14.89 26.71 -8.92
N GLY A 8 -15.44 26.92 -10.11
CA GLY A 8 -14.82 27.73 -11.16
C GLY A 8 -13.49 27.13 -11.63
N ASP A 9 -12.61 27.99 -12.15
CA ASP A 9 -11.38 27.57 -12.83
C ASP A 9 -10.11 27.63 -11.97
N ALA A 10 -10.19 28.24 -10.78
CA ALA A 10 -9.01 28.54 -9.95
C ALA A 10 -9.15 28.09 -8.48
N PHE A 11 -10.06 27.16 -8.19
CA PHE A 11 -10.19 26.64 -6.83
C PHE A 11 -9.01 25.73 -6.49
N ARG A 12 -8.24 26.10 -5.47
CA ARG A 12 -7.04 25.36 -5.07
C ARG A 12 -7.22 24.73 -3.69
N LEU A 13 -7.04 23.43 -3.63
CA LEU A 13 -7.03 22.64 -2.40
C LEU A 13 -5.58 22.40 -1.96
N ARG A 14 -5.26 22.76 -0.72
CA ARG A 14 -3.98 22.44 -0.08
C ARG A 14 -4.20 21.84 1.30
N GLY A 15 -3.64 20.67 1.55
CA GLY A 15 -3.72 20.00 2.86
C GLY A 15 -3.42 18.52 2.78
N MET A 16 -3.00 17.92 3.90
CA MET A 16 -2.71 16.48 4.02
C MET A 16 -1.75 15.95 2.93
N GLY A 17 -0.82 16.79 2.45
CA GLY A 17 0.10 16.45 1.37
C GLY A 17 -0.45 16.66 -0.05
N ALA A 18 -1.74 16.95 -0.22
CA ALA A 18 -2.32 17.33 -1.51
C ALA A 18 -2.13 18.82 -1.79
N ASP A 19 -1.72 19.17 -3.01
CA ASP A 19 -1.82 20.50 -3.60
C ASP A 19 -2.41 20.34 -5.01
N ALA A 20 -3.69 20.69 -5.18
CA ALA A 20 -4.44 20.42 -6.39
C ALA A 20 -5.40 21.57 -6.74
N GLU A 21 -5.51 21.87 -8.03
CA GLU A 21 -6.56 22.71 -8.59
C GLU A 21 -7.76 21.83 -8.96
N LEU A 22 -8.92 22.23 -8.47
CA LEU A 22 -10.18 21.53 -8.64
C LEU A 22 -11.14 22.37 -9.46
N ALA A 23 -11.96 21.70 -10.25
CA ALA A 23 -13.02 22.33 -11.01
C ALA A 23 -14.26 21.43 -11.00
N GLY A 24 -15.43 22.04 -11.20
CA GLY A 24 -16.71 21.34 -11.27
C GLY A 24 -17.74 21.91 -10.30
N THR A 25 -18.92 21.31 -10.34
CA THR A 25 -20.11 21.86 -9.70
C THR A 25 -20.73 20.80 -8.80
N VAL A 26 -21.10 21.20 -7.59
CA VAL A 26 -21.78 20.35 -6.61
C VAL A 26 -22.99 21.07 -6.05
N ARG A 27 -24.15 20.41 -6.13
CA ARG A 27 -25.40 20.88 -5.54
C ARG A 27 -25.62 20.22 -4.18
N PHE A 28 -25.72 21.04 -3.15
CA PHE A 28 -25.95 20.67 -1.77
C PHE A 28 -27.41 20.88 -1.39
N ARG A 29 -28.05 19.82 -0.89
CA ARG A 29 -29.40 19.89 -0.35
C ARG A 29 -29.39 19.49 1.12
N ALA A 30 -29.77 20.43 1.97
CA ALA A 30 -30.03 20.18 3.38
C ALA A 30 -31.52 20.41 3.66
N ALA A 31 -32.20 19.35 4.10
CA ALA A 31 -33.57 19.42 4.62
C ALA A 31 -33.51 19.25 6.15
N GLY A 32 -34.22 20.09 6.90
CA GLY A 32 -34.15 20.11 8.36
C GLY A 32 -34.33 18.71 8.97
N GLY A 33 -33.35 18.27 9.76
CA GLY A 33 -33.33 16.98 10.45
C GLY A 33 -32.75 15.79 9.66
N ARG A 34 -32.31 15.97 8.41
CA ARG A 34 -31.66 14.91 7.60
C ARG A 34 -30.21 15.27 7.29
N ALA A 35 -29.37 14.25 7.14
CA ALA A 35 -27.99 14.44 6.73
C ALA A 35 -27.93 15.20 5.38
N PRO A 36 -27.03 16.20 5.26
CA PRO A 36 -26.87 16.96 4.02
C PRO A 36 -26.45 16.04 2.88
N ARG A 37 -27.07 16.26 1.71
CA ARG A 37 -26.79 15.50 0.49
C ARG A 37 -26.11 16.37 -0.55
N ALA A 38 -25.19 15.78 -1.29
CA ALA A 38 -24.47 16.41 -2.38
C ALA A 38 -24.66 15.60 -3.67
N ASN A 39 -24.90 16.32 -4.77
CA ASN A 39 -25.00 15.77 -6.11
C ASN A 39 -24.16 16.60 -7.07
N GLY A 40 -23.19 15.98 -7.74
CA GLY A 40 -22.31 16.67 -8.67
C GLY A 40 -20.96 15.98 -8.82
N THR A 41 -20.05 16.60 -9.56
CA THR A 41 -18.73 16.03 -9.85
C THR A 41 -17.67 17.09 -9.68
N ILE A 42 -16.63 16.76 -8.93
CA ILE A 42 -15.40 17.55 -8.81
C ILE A 42 -14.30 16.79 -9.54
N ARG A 43 -13.54 17.49 -10.36
CA ARG A 43 -12.36 16.96 -11.06
C ARG A 43 -11.11 17.73 -10.65
N VAL A 44 -10.00 17.02 -10.54
CA VAL A 44 -8.66 17.59 -10.41
C VAL A 44 -8.18 17.98 -11.80
N VAL A 45 -7.90 19.27 -12.00
CA VAL A 45 -7.34 19.82 -13.25
C VAL A 45 -5.85 19.54 -13.32
N THR A 46 -5.15 19.91 -12.25
CA THR A 46 -3.72 19.69 -12.06
C THR A 46 -3.47 19.55 -10.57
N GLY A 47 -2.53 18.70 -10.17
CA GLY A 47 -2.23 18.56 -8.76
C GLY A 47 -1.11 17.59 -8.48
N THR A 48 -0.56 17.71 -7.28
CA THR A 48 0.47 16.82 -6.76
C THR A 48 0.08 16.35 -5.36
N TYR A 49 0.45 15.12 -5.04
CA TYR A 49 0.24 14.51 -3.74
C TYR A 49 1.58 14.05 -3.19
N ALA A 50 1.95 14.55 -2.02
CA ALA A 50 3.17 14.21 -1.31
C ALA A 50 2.86 13.34 -0.09
N ALA A 51 3.33 12.09 -0.09
CA ALA A 51 3.21 11.18 1.05
C ALA A 51 4.43 10.28 1.14
N TYR A 52 4.82 9.92 2.37
CA TYR A 52 5.95 9.01 2.65
C TYR A 52 7.26 9.39 1.93
N GLY A 53 7.51 10.69 1.76
CA GLY A 53 8.71 11.22 1.10
C GLY A 53 8.67 11.21 -0.43
N GLN A 54 7.58 10.73 -1.04
CA GLN A 54 7.41 10.69 -2.50
C GLN A 54 6.38 11.74 -2.95
N LYS A 55 6.69 12.41 -4.07
CA LYS A 55 5.77 13.36 -4.72
C LYS A 55 5.20 12.71 -5.99
N LEU A 56 3.88 12.51 -5.99
CA LEU A 56 3.14 11.95 -7.11
C LEU A 56 2.38 13.09 -7.82
N SER A 57 2.32 13.06 -9.14
CA SER A 57 1.47 13.93 -9.93
C SER A 57 0.12 13.26 -10.17
N ILE A 58 -0.97 13.96 -9.92
CA ILE A 58 -2.31 13.48 -10.15
C ILE A 58 -2.59 13.60 -11.65
N GLU A 59 -2.71 12.48 -12.36
CA GLU A 59 -3.10 12.49 -13.79
C GLU A 59 -4.60 12.51 -13.96
N ARG A 60 -5.31 11.90 -13.02
CA ARG A 60 -6.76 11.83 -13.02
C ARG A 60 -7.24 11.90 -11.59
N GLY A 61 -8.19 12.76 -11.30
CA GLY A 61 -8.86 12.77 -10.02
C GLY A 61 -10.29 13.17 -10.22
N VAL A 62 -11.23 12.25 -10.04
CA VAL A 62 -12.67 12.50 -10.15
C VAL A 62 -13.32 12.09 -8.85
N LEU A 63 -14.08 13.02 -8.27
CA LEU A 63 -14.89 12.82 -7.09
C LEU A 63 -16.35 13.01 -7.50
N THR A 64 -17.16 11.96 -7.38
CA THR A 64 -18.57 12.01 -7.74
C THR A 64 -19.42 11.97 -6.48
N PHE A 65 -20.24 12.98 -6.29
CA PHE A 65 -21.20 13.10 -5.20
C PHE A 65 -22.57 12.63 -5.68
N SER A 66 -23.16 11.66 -4.98
CA SER A 66 -24.45 11.07 -5.34
C SER A 66 -25.28 10.70 -4.11
N GLY A 67 -25.17 11.47 -3.03
CA GLY A 67 -25.79 11.10 -1.76
C GLY A 67 -25.15 11.84 -0.58
N PRO A 68 -24.61 11.14 0.44
CA PRO A 68 -23.94 11.78 1.58
C PRO A 68 -22.76 12.65 1.13
N VAL A 69 -22.65 13.84 1.70
CA VAL A 69 -21.59 14.81 1.36
C VAL A 69 -20.20 14.35 1.81
N ASP A 70 -20.12 13.52 2.83
CA ASP A 70 -18.90 12.98 3.43
C ASP A 70 -18.39 11.71 2.74
N ASN A 71 -19.15 11.14 1.80
CA ASN A 71 -18.81 9.87 1.15
C ASN A 71 -18.93 9.91 -0.39
N PRO A 72 -18.18 10.78 -1.09
CA PRO A 72 -18.12 10.75 -2.55
C PRO A 72 -17.45 9.47 -3.07
N ALA A 73 -17.81 9.08 -4.28
CA ALA A 73 -17.08 8.07 -5.03
C ALA A 73 -15.76 8.66 -5.54
N LEU A 74 -14.66 7.92 -5.37
CA LEU A 74 -13.32 8.33 -5.73
C LEU A 74 -12.85 7.55 -6.96
N ASN A 75 -12.21 8.24 -7.89
CA ASN A 75 -11.44 7.66 -8.98
C ASN A 75 -10.22 8.55 -9.24
N ILE A 76 -9.10 8.21 -8.61
CA ILE A 76 -7.90 9.02 -8.61
C ILE A 76 -6.71 8.17 -9.07
N ILE A 77 -5.93 8.66 -10.01
CA ILE A 77 -4.69 8.08 -10.48
C ILE A 77 -3.60 9.12 -10.26
N ALA A 78 -2.61 8.76 -9.45
CA ALA A 78 -1.44 9.57 -9.20
C ALA A 78 -0.18 8.78 -9.56
N VAL A 79 0.67 9.34 -10.40
CA VAL A 79 1.89 8.69 -10.90
C VAL A 79 3.10 9.49 -10.48
N ARG A 80 4.22 8.81 -10.23
CA ARG A 80 5.50 9.48 -10.07
C ARG A 80 5.99 9.93 -11.44
N LYS A 81 5.82 11.21 -11.76
CA LYS A 81 6.44 11.80 -12.97
C LYS A 81 7.96 11.84 -12.79
N ARG A 82 8.70 11.41 -13.80
CA ARG A 82 10.16 11.51 -13.82
C ARG A 82 10.62 12.96 -14.01
N PRO A 83 11.87 13.28 -13.62
CA PRO A 83 12.55 14.50 -14.06
C PRO A 83 12.67 14.52 -15.59
N ASP A 84 12.46 15.69 -16.22
CA ASP A 84 12.57 15.86 -17.67
C ASP A 84 13.98 15.44 -18.17
N GLY A 85 14.05 14.49 -19.13
CA GLY A 85 15.29 14.17 -19.85
C GLY A 85 15.64 12.68 -20.05
N GLU A 86 14.96 11.73 -19.42
CA GLU A 86 15.29 10.30 -19.52
C GLU A 86 14.24 9.48 -20.31
N GLN A 87 14.70 8.68 -21.28
CA GLN A 87 13.84 7.83 -22.10
C GLN A 87 13.16 6.73 -21.27
N LEU A 88 11.89 6.43 -21.57
CA LEU A 88 11.19 5.24 -21.07
C LEU A 88 11.93 4.00 -21.59
N THR A 89 12.41 3.17 -20.67
CA THR A 89 13.08 1.88 -20.96
C THR A 89 12.44 0.82 -20.07
N GLU A 90 12.62 -0.48 -20.37
CA GLU A 90 12.11 -1.58 -19.53
C GLU A 90 12.62 -1.49 -18.08
N THR A 91 13.73 -0.78 -17.88
CA THR A 91 14.37 -0.43 -16.60
C THR A 91 13.92 0.90 -15.99
N ASN A 92 12.86 1.56 -16.49
CA ASN A 92 12.40 2.84 -15.94
C ASN A 92 10.86 3.00 -16.05
N VAL A 93 10.16 2.58 -15.00
CA VAL A 93 8.70 2.41 -14.97
C VAL A 93 8.03 3.58 -14.23
N GLU A 94 7.00 4.16 -14.83
CA GLU A 94 6.14 5.13 -14.15
C GLU A 94 5.19 4.40 -13.22
N ALA A 95 5.61 4.25 -11.96
CA ALA A 95 4.79 3.63 -10.95
C ALA A 95 3.87 4.67 -10.28
N GLY A 96 2.63 4.25 -10.02
CA GLY A 96 1.58 5.10 -9.51
C GLY A 96 0.59 4.34 -8.64
N VAL A 97 -0.32 5.10 -8.05
CA VAL A 97 -1.39 4.60 -7.20
C VAL A 97 -2.72 5.01 -7.82
N GLU A 98 -3.58 4.01 -8.02
CA GLU A 98 -4.97 4.19 -8.37
C GLU A 98 -5.83 3.99 -7.12
N VAL A 99 -6.64 4.99 -6.78
CA VAL A 99 -7.58 4.95 -5.66
C VAL A 99 -9.00 4.96 -6.22
N ARG A 100 -9.76 3.91 -5.94
CA ARG A 100 -11.17 3.74 -6.31
C ARG A 100 -12.04 3.52 -5.07
N GLY A 101 -13.35 3.46 -5.24
CA GLY A 101 -14.31 3.18 -4.15
C GLY A 101 -14.96 4.45 -3.64
N THR A 102 -15.21 4.55 -2.34
CA THR A 102 -15.81 5.75 -1.72
C THR A 102 -14.88 6.36 -0.70
N ALA A 103 -15.08 7.62 -0.30
CA ALA A 103 -14.21 8.28 0.67
C ALA A 103 -14.14 7.56 2.04
N LEU A 104 -15.22 6.89 2.47
CA LEU A 104 -15.25 6.06 3.68
C LEU A 104 -14.68 4.65 3.49
N ALA A 105 -14.59 4.16 2.26
CA ALA A 105 -14.06 2.84 1.92
C ALA A 105 -13.20 2.91 0.64
N PRO A 106 -12.05 3.59 0.69
CA PRO A 106 -11.17 3.70 -0.46
C PRO A 106 -10.43 2.37 -0.69
N ALA A 107 -10.26 1.99 -1.94
CA ALA A 107 -9.48 0.86 -2.39
C ALA A 107 -8.30 1.39 -3.22
N ALA A 108 -7.09 1.28 -2.69
CA ALA A 108 -5.87 1.66 -3.38
C ALA A 108 -5.24 0.45 -4.09
N LYS A 109 -4.84 0.63 -5.35
CA LYS A 109 -4.15 -0.37 -6.17
C LYS A 109 -2.92 0.25 -6.81
N LEU A 110 -1.86 -0.54 -6.96
CA LEU A 110 -0.68 -0.12 -7.70
C LEU A 110 -0.87 -0.26 -9.19
N VAL A 111 -0.55 0.82 -9.90
CA VAL A 111 -0.56 0.91 -11.35
C VAL A 111 0.85 1.25 -11.85
N SER A 112 1.18 0.81 -13.05
CA SER A 112 2.47 1.11 -13.65
C SER A 112 2.34 1.21 -15.16
N THR A 113 3.14 2.09 -15.76
CA THR A 113 3.29 2.19 -17.21
C THR A 113 4.78 2.11 -17.55
N PRO A 114 5.25 1.06 -18.26
CA PRO A 114 4.53 -0.12 -18.76
C PRO A 114 4.02 -1.08 -17.66
N SER A 115 3.10 -1.98 -18.02
CA SER A 115 2.49 -2.94 -17.09
C SER A 115 3.47 -4.04 -16.71
N VAL A 116 4.23 -3.81 -15.64
CA VAL A 116 5.15 -4.79 -15.04
C VAL A 116 4.45 -5.62 -13.95
N PRO A 117 5.00 -6.77 -13.53
CA PRO A 117 4.48 -7.54 -12.41
C PRO A 117 4.34 -6.70 -11.12
N ASP A 118 3.33 -6.99 -10.27
CA ASP A 118 3.03 -6.20 -9.05
C ASP A 118 4.23 -6.03 -8.11
N SER A 119 5.12 -7.03 -8.04
CA SER A 119 6.37 -6.98 -7.28
C SER A 119 7.33 -5.89 -7.77
N GLU A 120 7.36 -5.67 -9.07
CA GLU A 120 8.20 -4.67 -9.71
C GLU A 120 7.61 -3.26 -9.54
N LYS A 121 6.28 -3.12 -9.63
CA LYS A 121 5.58 -1.86 -9.32
C LYS A 121 5.85 -1.40 -7.89
N LEU A 122 5.78 -2.33 -6.93
CA LEU A 122 6.09 -2.07 -5.52
C LEU A 122 7.54 -1.63 -5.35
N SER A 123 8.48 -2.26 -6.06
CA SER A 123 9.90 -1.88 -6.04
C SER A 123 10.09 -0.44 -6.54
N TRP A 124 9.47 -0.08 -7.66
CA TRP A 124 9.54 1.28 -8.19
C TRP A 124 8.88 2.35 -7.30
N LEU A 125 7.83 1.99 -6.55
CA LEU A 125 7.16 2.92 -5.64
C LEU A 125 7.88 3.08 -4.29
N VAL A 126 8.50 2.02 -3.80
CA VAL A 126 9.09 1.97 -2.46
C VAL A 126 10.59 2.26 -2.50
N LEU A 127 11.30 1.71 -3.48
CA LEU A 127 12.75 1.77 -3.62
C LEU A 127 13.20 2.72 -4.74
N GLY A 128 12.31 3.04 -5.67
CA GLY A 128 12.62 3.95 -6.78
C GLY A 128 13.47 3.34 -7.90
N HIS A 129 13.69 2.03 -7.86
CA HIS A 129 14.35 1.23 -8.90
C HIS A 129 13.73 -0.17 -8.99
N GLY A 130 14.01 -0.85 -10.11
CA GLY A 130 13.57 -2.23 -10.36
C GLY A 130 14.28 -3.27 -9.49
N MET A 131 13.75 -4.50 -9.54
CA MET A 131 14.20 -5.62 -8.69
C MET A 131 15.61 -6.13 -9.00
N GLU A 132 16.13 -5.85 -10.20
CA GLU A 132 17.48 -6.28 -10.61
C GLU A 132 18.62 -5.60 -9.81
N GLY A 133 18.31 -4.53 -9.07
CA GLY A 133 19.24 -3.86 -8.16
C GLY A 133 18.98 -4.12 -6.68
N THR A 134 17.97 -4.95 -6.31
CA THR A 134 17.51 -5.04 -4.92
C THR A 134 18.47 -5.80 -4.03
N SER A 135 19.15 -5.09 -3.12
CA SER A 135 19.99 -5.71 -2.10
C SER A 135 19.13 -6.34 -0.99
N GLY A 136 19.65 -7.37 -0.29
CA GLY A 136 18.86 -8.16 0.69
C GLY A 136 18.20 -7.36 1.83
N ASN A 137 18.63 -6.13 2.08
CA ASN A 137 17.99 -5.22 3.04
C ASN A 137 16.70 -4.57 2.52
N GLU A 138 16.62 -4.34 1.21
CA GLU A 138 15.51 -3.64 0.55
C GLU A 138 14.27 -4.54 0.37
N ALA A 139 14.48 -5.86 0.36
CA ALA A 139 13.42 -6.87 0.40
C ALA A 139 12.54 -6.75 1.66
N GLY A 140 13.11 -6.29 2.79
CA GLY A 140 12.37 -6.04 4.02
C GLY A 140 11.41 -4.85 3.94
N VAL A 141 11.80 -3.80 3.22
CA VAL A 141 11.00 -2.58 3.02
C VAL A 141 9.85 -2.85 2.03
N LEU A 142 10.14 -3.61 0.97
CA LEU A 142 9.15 -4.15 0.04
C LEU A 142 8.07 -4.96 0.74
N SER A 143 8.46 -5.85 1.66
CA SER A 143 7.53 -6.68 2.44
C SER A 143 6.61 -5.83 3.34
N ALA A 144 7.17 -4.79 4.00
CA ALA A 144 6.38 -3.89 4.84
C ALA A 144 5.39 -3.03 4.03
N ALA A 145 5.81 -2.54 2.86
CA ALA A 145 4.96 -1.76 1.97
C ALA A 145 3.86 -2.61 1.31
N ALA A 146 4.19 -3.84 0.89
CA ALA A 146 3.20 -4.81 0.41
C ALA A 146 2.17 -5.14 1.49
N GLY A 147 2.60 -5.29 2.76
CA GLY A 147 1.69 -5.47 3.90
C GLY A 147 0.77 -4.28 4.14
N ALA A 148 1.27 -3.05 3.96
CA ALA A 148 0.45 -1.83 4.09
C ALA A 148 -0.54 -1.64 2.93
N LEU A 149 -0.16 -2.04 1.72
CA LEU A 149 -0.99 -1.96 0.51
C LEU A 149 -2.03 -3.06 0.41
N LEU A 150 -1.65 -4.30 0.70
CA LEU A 150 -2.57 -5.44 0.76
C LEU A 150 -3.42 -5.43 2.04
N GLY A 151 -2.96 -4.76 3.10
CA GLY A 151 -3.74 -4.43 4.29
C GLY A 151 -4.62 -3.17 4.15
N GLY A 152 -4.52 -2.46 3.02
CA GLY A 152 -5.18 -1.18 2.75
C GLY A 152 -6.61 -1.28 2.23
N SER A 153 -7.10 -2.48 1.88
CA SER A 153 -8.53 -2.73 1.63
C SER A 153 -9.12 -3.56 2.76
N GLY A 154 -9.40 -2.91 3.89
CA GLY A 154 -10.05 -3.56 5.03
C GLY A 154 -9.07 -4.22 5.99
N GLY A 155 -8.56 -3.42 6.92
CA GLY A 155 -7.96 -3.93 8.14
C GLY A 155 -8.89 -4.92 8.85
N GLY A 156 -8.50 -6.19 8.80
CA GLY A 156 -8.71 -7.13 9.88
C GLY A 156 -9.96 -8.00 9.78
N PHE A 157 -9.93 -9.03 8.94
CA PHE A 157 -10.36 -10.34 9.43
C PHE A 157 -9.17 -11.04 10.12
N GLN A 158 -8.00 -10.95 9.50
CA GLN A 158 -6.76 -11.56 9.99
C GLN A 158 -6.27 -10.95 11.32
N SER A 159 -6.26 -9.62 11.46
CA SER A 159 -5.88 -8.94 12.71
C SER A 159 -6.92 -9.12 13.84
N ARG A 160 -8.22 -9.23 13.51
CA ARG A 160 -9.28 -9.50 14.51
C ARG A 160 -9.24 -10.95 15.02
N LEU A 161 -8.97 -11.92 14.15
CA LEU A 161 -8.77 -13.32 14.55
C LEU A 161 -7.44 -13.50 15.31
N ALA A 162 -6.37 -12.85 14.87
CA ALA A 162 -5.06 -12.84 15.52
C ALA A 162 -5.13 -12.27 16.95
N ASN A 163 -5.83 -11.15 17.16
CA ASN A 163 -6.04 -10.56 18.48
C ASN A 163 -6.90 -11.44 19.42
N SER A 164 -7.84 -12.23 18.89
CA SER A 164 -8.63 -13.19 19.69
C SER A 164 -7.82 -14.43 20.11
N LEU A 165 -6.75 -14.74 19.38
CA LEU A 165 -5.86 -15.88 19.62
C LEU A 165 -4.51 -15.47 20.26
N GLY A 166 -4.27 -14.17 20.50
CA GLY A 166 -3.04 -13.66 21.11
C GLY A 166 -1.79 -13.80 20.23
N VAL A 167 -1.96 -13.75 18.91
CA VAL A 167 -0.89 -13.78 17.89
C VAL A 167 -0.87 -12.45 17.12
N ASP A 168 0.30 -12.05 16.61
CA ASP A 168 0.48 -10.73 15.97
C ASP A 168 0.27 -10.78 14.45
N GLU A 169 0.42 -11.97 13.86
CA GLU A 169 0.29 -12.18 12.43
C GLU A 169 -0.29 -13.56 12.15
N LEU A 170 -1.31 -13.60 11.32
CA LEU A 170 -1.76 -14.81 10.64
C LEU A 170 -1.63 -14.52 9.15
N GLY A 171 -1.30 -15.51 8.34
CA GLY A 171 -1.05 -15.34 6.91
C GLY A 171 -1.39 -16.60 6.13
N LEU A 172 -2.02 -16.44 4.97
CA LEU A 172 -2.17 -17.50 3.98
C LEU A 172 -1.36 -17.06 2.76
N ALA A 173 -0.28 -17.78 2.47
CA ALA A 173 0.58 -17.54 1.31
C ALA A 173 0.53 -18.74 0.38
N GLN A 174 0.32 -18.51 -0.91
CA GLN A 174 0.45 -19.53 -1.93
C GLN A 174 1.87 -19.49 -2.47
N ALA A 175 2.64 -20.56 -2.27
CA ALA A 175 4.03 -20.61 -2.74
C ALA A 175 4.03 -20.68 -4.28
N LYS A 176 4.75 -19.76 -4.95
CA LYS A 176 4.89 -19.81 -6.42
C LYS A 176 5.59 -21.12 -6.82
N GLY A 177 4.89 -21.95 -7.60
CA GLY A 177 5.45 -23.14 -8.25
C GLY A 177 4.95 -24.48 -7.73
N LEU A 178 4.20 -24.52 -6.62
CA LEU A 178 3.52 -25.73 -6.15
C LEU A 178 2.07 -25.37 -5.78
N GLU A 179 1.13 -26.31 -5.90
CA GLU A 179 -0.21 -26.23 -5.30
C GLU A 179 -0.16 -26.28 -3.76
N SER A 180 0.86 -25.67 -3.15
CA SER A 180 1.08 -25.60 -1.73
C SER A 180 0.59 -24.28 -1.16
N THR A 181 -0.56 -24.36 -0.50
CA THR A 181 -1.02 -23.33 0.42
C THR A 181 -0.19 -23.46 1.69
N VAL A 182 0.48 -22.38 2.09
CA VAL A 182 1.26 -22.32 3.33
C VAL A 182 0.56 -21.38 4.30
N VAL A 183 0.22 -21.92 5.46
CA VAL A 183 -0.32 -21.16 6.58
C VAL A 183 0.85 -20.67 7.42
N THR A 184 0.91 -19.36 7.66
CA THR A 184 1.94 -18.73 8.49
C THR A 184 1.30 -18.13 9.72
N VAL A 185 1.91 -18.37 10.88
CA VAL A 185 1.52 -17.81 12.16
C VAL A 185 2.75 -17.14 12.76
N GLY A 186 2.66 -15.83 12.98
CA GLY A 186 3.76 -15.01 13.51
C GLY A 186 3.41 -14.40 14.86
N LYS A 187 4.40 -14.38 15.76
CA LYS A 187 4.32 -13.69 17.05
C LYS A 187 5.62 -12.96 17.36
N ARG A 188 5.48 -11.69 17.71
CA ARG A 188 6.56 -10.83 18.17
C ARG A 188 6.69 -10.99 19.69
N ILE A 189 7.75 -11.67 20.10
CA ILE A 189 8.04 -11.90 21.52
C ILE A 189 8.62 -10.64 22.16
N SER A 190 9.39 -9.86 21.41
CA SER A 190 9.91 -8.56 21.83
C SER A 190 10.18 -7.66 20.63
N ALA A 191 10.58 -6.40 20.86
CA ALA A 191 11.04 -5.51 19.80
C ALA A 191 12.23 -6.07 18.98
N ARG A 192 12.90 -7.12 19.49
CA ARG A 192 14.12 -7.71 18.91
C ARG A 192 13.97 -9.19 18.54
N ALA A 193 12.87 -9.84 18.92
CA ALA A 193 12.65 -11.27 18.74
C ALA A 193 11.29 -11.54 18.09
N TYR A 194 11.30 -12.27 16.98
CA TYR A 194 10.12 -12.64 16.22
C TYR A 194 10.15 -14.15 15.94
N LEU A 195 9.07 -14.83 16.28
CA LEU A 195 8.86 -16.25 16.06
C LEU A 195 7.79 -16.41 14.99
N SER A 196 8.06 -17.21 13.95
CA SER A 196 7.05 -17.62 12.98
C SER A 196 6.99 -19.14 12.87
N PHE A 197 5.79 -19.64 12.59
CA PHE A 197 5.47 -21.01 12.31
C PHE A 197 4.79 -21.08 10.95
N GLU A 198 5.36 -21.85 10.03
CA GLU A 198 4.87 -22.05 8.67
C GLU A 198 4.47 -23.52 8.53
N GLN A 199 3.25 -23.77 8.07
CA GLN A 199 2.73 -25.11 7.83
C GLN A 199 2.15 -25.21 6.43
N GLY A 200 2.61 -26.19 5.66
CA GLY A 200 1.96 -26.56 4.42
C GLY A 200 0.58 -27.17 4.70
N ALA A 201 -0.45 -26.64 4.07
CA ALA A 201 -1.80 -27.20 4.13
C ALA A 201 -1.96 -28.42 3.20
N THR A 202 -1.20 -28.47 2.10
CA THR A 202 -1.17 -29.61 1.17
C THR A 202 0.18 -30.35 1.19
N SER A 203 1.26 -29.70 1.63
CA SER A 203 2.55 -30.35 1.89
C SER A 203 2.70 -30.67 3.37
N ALA A 204 3.17 -31.87 3.73
CA ALA A 204 3.45 -32.25 5.14
C ALA A 204 4.71 -31.57 5.73
N SER A 205 5.05 -30.39 5.25
CA SER A 205 6.20 -29.59 5.68
C SER A 205 5.77 -28.62 6.76
N SER A 206 6.43 -28.69 7.92
CA SER A 206 6.32 -27.69 8.98
C SER A 206 7.69 -27.05 9.17
N LEU A 207 7.70 -25.73 9.35
CA LEU A 207 8.92 -24.95 9.50
C LEU A 207 8.70 -23.85 10.54
N VAL A 208 9.47 -23.90 11.60
CA VAL A 208 9.51 -22.91 12.66
C VAL A 208 10.73 -22.03 12.43
N LYS A 209 10.56 -20.71 12.39
CA LYS A 209 11.66 -19.76 12.27
C LYS A 209 11.69 -18.82 13.47
N LEU A 210 12.82 -18.75 14.15
CA LEU A 210 13.09 -17.77 15.19
C LEU A 210 14.12 -16.78 14.69
N ARG A 211 13.76 -15.51 14.67
CA ARG A 211 14.64 -14.42 14.26
C ARG A 211 14.90 -13.48 15.42
N TYR A 212 16.16 -13.29 15.75
CA TYR A 212 16.61 -12.45 16.86
C TYR A 212 17.65 -11.44 16.40
N LYS A 213 17.45 -10.17 16.77
CA LYS A 213 18.32 -9.04 16.41
C LYS A 213 19.03 -8.47 17.65
N PRO A 214 20.17 -9.05 18.06
CA PRO A 214 20.92 -8.56 19.21
C PRO A 214 21.49 -7.15 18.99
N ASN A 215 21.67 -6.70 17.75
CA ASN A 215 22.00 -5.32 17.39
C ASN A 215 21.49 -5.03 15.95
N PRO A 216 21.50 -3.77 15.47
CA PRO A 216 21.04 -3.44 14.11
C PRO A 216 21.85 -4.08 12.97
N ARG A 217 23.06 -4.58 13.25
CA ARG A 217 24.00 -5.14 12.27
C ARG A 217 24.00 -6.66 12.22
N ILE A 218 23.48 -7.35 13.24
CA ILE A 218 23.51 -8.80 13.39
C ILE A 218 22.09 -9.31 13.54
N THR A 219 21.70 -10.24 12.67
CA THR A 219 20.46 -11.00 12.76
C THR A 219 20.80 -12.48 12.88
N LEU A 220 20.34 -13.10 13.95
CA LEU A 220 20.39 -14.55 14.13
C LEU A 220 19.05 -15.12 13.68
N GLN A 221 19.08 -16.12 12.80
CA GLN A 221 17.90 -16.78 12.30
C GLN A 221 18.06 -18.28 12.48
N LEU A 222 17.24 -18.85 13.35
CA LEU A 222 17.14 -20.28 13.54
C LEU A 222 15.91 -20.77 12.77
N GLN A 223 16.06 -21.81 11.97
CA GLN A 223 14.96 -22.44 11.25
C GLN A 223 14.97 -23.93 11.59
N THR A 224 13.84 -24.49 11.98
CA THR A 224 13.74 -25.90 12.39
C THR A 224 12.41 -26.48 11.93
N GLY A 225 12.37 -27.74 11.54
CA GLY A 225 11.18 -28.35 10.96
C GLY A 225 11.57 -29.53 10.09
N THR A 226 11.19 -29.49 8.81
CA THR A 226 11.68 -30.47 7.83
C THR A 226 13.20 -30.39 7.62
N ASN A 227 13.78 -29.20 7.80
CA ASN A 227 15.23 -29.02 7.77
C ASN A 227 15.64 -28.06 8.90
N THR A 228 16.76 -28.35 9.55
CA THR A 228 17.29 -27.53 10.64
C THR A 228 18.47 -26.73 10.11
N ALA A 229 18.37 -25.41 10.21
CA ALA A 229 19.39 -24.47 9.78
C ALA A 229 19.58 -23.37 10.83
N PHE A 230 20.82 -22.91 10.97
CA PHE A 230 21.17 -21.77 11.78
C PHE A 230 21.93 -20.77 10.92
N ASP A 231 21.32 -19.62 10.68
CA ASP A 231 21.84 -18.57 9.83
C ASP A 231 22.24 -17.37 10.68
N VAL A 232 23.40 -16.80 10.38
CA VAL A 232 23.88 -15.55 10.97
C VAL A 232 24.04 -14.54 9.85
N LEU A 233 23.20 -13.51 9.85
CA LEU A 233 23.24 -12.44 8.86
C LEU A 233 23.90 -11.21 9.46
N TYR A 234 24.96 -10.73 8.83
CA TYR A 234 25.62 -9.47 9.15
C TYR A 234 25.34 -8.45 8.06
N SER A 235 24.71 -7.33 8.41
CA SER A 235 24.45 -6.22 7.49
C SER A 235 25.39 -5.06 7.78
N TRP A 236 26.07 -4.59 6.72
CA TRP A 236 26.89 -3.39 6.76
C TRP A 236 26.35 -2.40 5.73
N ALA A 237 26.15 -1.15 6.15
CA ALA A 237 25.78 -0.06 5.27
C ALA A 237 27.01 0.82 5.07
N PHE A 238 27.31 1.13 3.81
CA PHE A 238 28.31 2.12 3.44
C PHE A 238 27.60 3.46 3.26
N ASP A 239 28.18 4.50 3.86
CA ASP A 239 27.80 5.90 3.65
C ASP A 239 28.48 6.43 2.38
#